data_AF-A0A7N0T896-F1
#
_entry.id   AF-A0A7N0T896-F1
#
_cell.length_a   1.000
_cell.length_b   1.000
_cell.length_c   1.000
_cell.angle_alpha   90.00
_cell.angle_beta   90.00
_cell.angle_gamma   90.00
#
_symmetry.space_group_name_H-M   'P 1'
#
loop_
_entity.id
_entity.type
_entity.pdbx_description
1 polymer ?
#
loop_
_entity_poly.entity_id
_entity_poly.type
_entity_poly.pdbx_seq_one_letter_code
_entity_poly.pdbx_strand_id
1 'polypeptide(L)' 'LHANPSPLCVRCGRRSFHLQKSRCSACAYPAARTRKYNWSAKAIRRKTTGTGRMRYMRNVPSRFKSNFREGTQATPT' A
#
# COMPACT_ATOMS: atom_id res chain seq x y z
N LEU A 1 -26.85 -7.44 -19.60
CA LEU A 1 -26.32 -8.30 -18.52
C LEU A 1 -26.21 -7.49 -17.23
N HIS A 2 -27.19 -7.60 -16.31
CA HIS A 2 -27.12 -6.94 -15.00
C HIS A 2 -26.35 -7.84 -14.03
N ALA A 3 -25.02 -7.83 -14.11
CA ALA A 3 -24.18 -8.51 -13.12
C ALA A 3 -24.00 -7.60 -11.91
N ASN A 4 -24.34 -8.10 -10.71
CA ASN A 4 -24.02 -7.42 -9.45
C ASN A 4 -22.51 -7.20 -9.40
N PRO A 5 -22.04 -5.96 -9.47
CA PRO A 5 -20.63 -5.71 -9.63
C PRO A 5 -19.91 -6.12 -8.32
N SER A 6 -18.76 -6.79 -8.42
CA SER A 6 -17.99 -7.28 -7.26
C SER A 6 -17.70 -6.15 -6.25
N PRO A 7 -18.00 -6.24 -4.96
CA PRO A 7 -17.79 -5.13 -4.03
C PRO A 7 -16.32 -4.68 -3.92
N LEU A 8 -16.13 -3.50 -3.33
CA LEU A 8 -14.80 -2.96 -3.05
C LEU A 8 -14.10 -3.79 -1.97
N CYS A 9 -12.80 -4.05 -2.17
CA CYS A 9 -11.96 -4.69 -1.17
C CYS A 9 -11.46 -3.66 -0.15
N VAL A 10 -11.68 -3.92 1.15
CA VAL A 10 -11.24 -3.05 2.26
C VAL A 10 -9.73 -2.77 2.29
N ARG A 11 -8.90 -3.73 1.87
CA ARG A 11 -7.44 -3.58 1.90
C ARG A 11 -6.90 -2.75 0.75
N CYS A 12 -7.38 -2.98 -0.47
CA CYS A 12 -6.79 -2.39 -1.68
C CYS A 12 -7.69 -1.38 -2.40
N GLY A 13 -8.93 -1.16 -1.93
CA GLY A 13 -9.88 -0.21 -2.52
C GLY A 13 -10.34 -0.54 -3.93
N ARG A 14 -10.05 -1.76 -4.44
CA ARG A 14 -10.41 -2.17 -5.80
C ARG A 14 -11.71 -2.97 -5.80
N ARG A 15 -12.49 -2.81 -6.87
CA ARG A 15 -13.71 -3.55 -7.17
C ARG A 15 -13.38 -4.98 -7.63
N SER A 16 -12.84 -5.77 -6.71
CA SER A 16 -12.23 -7.07 -6.99
C SER A 16 -12.47 -8.08 -5.86
N PHE A 17 -13.37 -7.77 -4.93
CA PHE A 17 -13.75 -8.70 -3.87
C PHE A 17 -14.86 -9.62 -4.34
N HIS A 18 -14.61 -10.93 -4.33
CA HIS A 18 -15.59 -11.94 -4.70
C HIS A 18 -16.35 -12.37 -3.46
N LEU A 19 -17.66 -12.08 -3.40
CA LEU A 19 -18.50 -12.35 -2.22
C LEU A 19 -18.58 -13.84 -1.90
N GLN A 20 -18.96 -14.68 -2.86
CA GLN A 20 -19.13 -16.12 -2.63
C GLN A 20 -17.86 -16.83 -2.13
N LYS A 21 -16.69 -16.39 -2.60
CA LYS A 21 -15.39 -16.97 -2.24
C LYS A 21 -14.71 -16.21 -1.10
N SER A 22 -15.34 -15.15 -0.60
CA SER A 22 -14.80 -14.22 0.39
C SER A 22 -13.35 -13.83 0.14
N ARG A 23 -12.98 -13.59 -1.13
CA ARG A 23 -11.57 -13.39 -1.52
C ARG A 23 -11.39 -12.30 -2.56
N CYS A 24 -10.38 -11.45 -2.36
CA CYS A 24 -10.01 -10.44 -3.34
C CYS A 24 -9.10 -11.01 -4.43
N SER A 25 -9.50 -10.89 -5.70
CA SER A 25 -8.67 -11.34 -6.83
C SER A 25 -7.42 -10.47 -7.04
N ALA A 26 -7.38 -9.23 -6.53
CA ALA A 26 -6.23 -8.35 -6.70
C ALA A 26 -5.14 -8.57 -5.64
N CYS A 27 -5.50 -8.48 -4.35
CA CYS A 27 -4.57 -8.50 -3.22
C CYS A 27 -4.63 -9.79 -2.37
N ALA A 28 -5.58 -10.70 -2.64
CA ALA A 28 -5.86 -11.93 -1.88
C ALA A 28 -6.34 -11.75 -0.43
N TYR A 29 -6.81 -10.56 -0.03
CA TYR A 29 -7.58 -10.43 1.23
C TYR A 29 -8.65 -11.53 1.32
N PRO A 30 -8.78 -12.27 2.44
CA PRO A 30 -8.23 -12.03 3.78
C PRO A 30 -6.81 -12.55 4.05
N ALA A 31 -6.14 -13.22 3.10
CA ALA A 31 -4.81 -13.77 3.32
C ALA A 31 -3.82 -12.72 3.86
N ALA A 32 -2.94 -13.10 4.79
CA ALA A 32 -1.97 -12.18 5.38
C ALA A 32 -1.01 -11.62 4.33
N ARG A 33 -0.53 -12.47 3.42
CA ARG A 33 0.38 -12.07 2.33
C ARG A 33 -0.40 -11.44 1.18
N THR A 34 0.11 -10.30 0.70
CA THR A 34 -0.42 -9.65 -0.51
C THR A 34 -0.07 -10.48 -1.74
N ARG A 35 -1.08 -10.84 -2.54
CA ARG A 35 -0.90 -11.56 -3.81
C ARG A 35 0.03 -10.81 -4.75
N LYS A 36 1.08 -11.47 -5.26
CA LYS A 36 1.94 -10.98 -6.34
C LYS A 36 2.37 -12.16 -7.22
N TYR A 37 2.51 -11.91 -8.52
CA TYR A 37 3.06 -12.86 -9.47
C TYR A 37 4.06 -12.14 -10.37
N ASN A 38 5.18 -12.78 -10.67
CA ASN A 38 6.30 -12.15 -11.40
C ASN A 38 5.98 -11.94 -12.89
N TRP A 39 5.03 -12.70 -13.45
CA TRP A 39 4.59 -12.55 -14.84
C TRP A 39 3.90 -11.21 -15.14
N SER A 40 3.48 -10.43 -14.13
CA SER A 40 2.89 -9.11 -14.32
C SER A 40 3.67 -8.01 -13.61
N ALA A 41 4.76 -7.56 -14.24
CA ALA A 41 5.56 -6.43 -13.76
C ALA A 41 4.72 -5.14 -13.58
N LYS A 42 3.78 -4.87 -14.51
CA LYS A 42 2.89 -3.70 -14.45
C LYS A 42 1.98 -3.73 -13.21
N ALA A 43 1.45 -4.91 -12.86
CA ALA A 43 0.62 -5.07 -11.68
C ALA A 43 1.42 -4.90 -10.38
N ILE A 44 2.70 -5.30 -10.37
CA ILE A 44 3.63 -5.06 -9.24
C ILE A 44 3.90 -3.56 -9.09
N ARG A 45 4.26 -2.86 -10.18
CA ARG A 45 4.58 -1.42 -10.17
C ARG A 45 3.43 -0.55 -9.65
N ARG A 46 2.17 -0.90 -9.94
CA ARG A 46 0.98 -0.15 -9.48
C ARG A 46 0.72 -0.20 -7.97
N LYS A 47 1.42 -1.06 -7.22
CA LYS A 47 1.19 -1.27 -5.77
C LYS A 47 2.48 -1.31 -4.95
N THR A 48 3.61 -1.02 -5.57
CA THR A 48 4.91 -1.04 -4.88
C THR A 48 5.00 0.08 -3.86
N THR A 49 5.89 -0.06 -2.88
CA THR A 49 6.25 1.04 -1.97
C THR A 49 6.66 2.27 -2.78
N GLY A 50 6.13 3.45 -2.43
CA GLY A 50 6.32 4.66 -3.23
C GLY A 50 5.03 5.20 -3.84
N THR A 51 4.02 4.35 -4.12
CA THR A 51 2.78 4.82 -4.77
C THR A 51 1.77 5.46 -3.81
N GLY A 52 1.94 5.27 -2.50
CA GLY A 52 1.06 5.81 -1.47
C GLY A 52 1.64 7.04 -0.77
N ARG A 53 0.95 7.54 0.27
CA ARG A 53 1.35 8.75 1.02
C ARG A 53 2.72 8.66 1.73
N MET A 54 3.26 7.46 1.93
CA MET A 54 4.54 7.22 2.64
C MET A 54 4.68 8.00 3.95
N ARG A 55 3.61 8.09 4.77
CA ARG A 55 3.54 8.96 5.97
C ARG A 55 4.76 8.88 6.89
N TYR A 56 5.30 7.67 7.10
CA TYR A 56 6.52 7.47 7.88
C TYR A 56 7.78 7.54 7.01
N MET A 57 7.87 6.67 6.00
CA MET A 57 9.07 6.52 5.15
C MET A 57 9.52 7.81 4.45
N ARG A 58 8.61 8.74 4.15
CA ARG A 58 8.95 10.02 3.52
C ARG A 58 9.96 10.83 4.35
N ASN A 59 9.85 10.78 5.67
CA ASN A 59 10.69 11.58 6.57
C ASN A 59 11.95 10.83 7.02
N VAL A 60 12.02 9.52 6.80
CA VAL A 60 13.16 8.68 7.23
C VAL A 60 14.49 9.16 6.65
N PRO A 61 14.63 9.51 5.35
CA PRO A 61 15.90 10.03 4.82
C PRO A 61 16.36 11.32 5.50
N SER A 62 15.43 12.21 5.84
CA SER A 62 15.74 13.46 6.56
C SER A 62 16.24 13.17 7.99
N ARG A 63 15.56 12.26 8.71
CA ARG A 63 15.99 11.81 10.04
C ARG A 63 17.35 11.10 9.99
N PHE A 64 17.60 10.33 8.94
CA PHE A 64 18.90 9.68 8.75
C PHE A 64 20.02 10.70 8.54
N LYS A 65 19.77 11.76 7.75
CA LYS A 65 20.72 12.87 7.56
C LYS A 65 21.06 13.60 8.86
N SER A 66 20.13 13.68 9.79
CA SER A 66 20.37 14.26 11.11
C SER A 66 20.83 13.23 12.15
N ASN A 67 21.29 12.04 11.74
CA ASN A 67 21.69 10.93 12.62
C ASN A 67 20.65 10.62 13.71
N PHE A 68 19.36 10.77 13.37
CA PHE A 68 18.24 10.58 14.29
C PHE A 68 18.35 11.44 15.58
N ARG A 69 18.94 12.64 15.51
CA ARG A 69 18.93 13.61 16.61
C ARG A 69 17.50 13.89 17.08
N GLU A 70 17.31 13.95 18.40
CA GLU A 70 16.05 14.23 19.08
C GLU A 70 16.23 15.37 20.08
N GLY A 71 15.21 16.19 20.30
CA GLY A 71 15.18 17.21 21.37
C GLY A 71 16.02 18.48 21.16
N THR A 72 16.74 18.64 20.04
CA THR A 72 17.54 19.85 19.76
C THR A 72 16.75 20.87 18.95
N GLN A 73 16.82 22.15 19.34
CA GLN A 73 16.27 23.27 18.57
C GLN A 73 17.38 23.99 17.81
N ALA A 74 17.05 24.57 16.64
CA ALA A 74 17.97 25.44 15.95
C ALA A 74 18.16 26.72 16.78
N THR A 75 19.41 27.18 16.92
CA THR A 75 19.70 28.48 17.53
C THR A 75 19.07 29.58 16.68
N PRO A 76 18.19 30.44 17.23
CA PRO A 76 17.67 31.58 16.49
C PRO A 76 18.83 32.52 16.16
N THR A 77 19.04 32.80 14.88
CA THR A 77 19.90 33.87 14.37
C THR A 77 19.20 35.22 14.48
#